data_AF-A0A292Q460-F1
#
_entry.id   AF-A0A292Q460-F1
#
_cell.length_a   1.000
_cell.length_b   1.000
_cell.length_c   1.000
_cell.angle_alpha   90.00
_cell.angle_beta   90.00
_cell.angle_gamma   90.00
#
_symmetry.space_group_name_H-M   'P 1'
#
loop_
_entity.id
_entity.type
_entity.pdbx_description
1 polymer ?
#
loop_
_entity_poly.entity_id
_entity_poly.type
_entity_poly.pdbx_seq_one_letter_code
_entity_poly.pdbx_strand_id
1 'polypeptide(L)'
;CTFDYLLRLIENSIREQENRGRYMKINNSKCTGVVDFRRFNIGYWGLLSRRLKSGIPVDSVFLEIMGSIKGSASPATDFEPFSRGEYLRRRWKTSLSLIPAGEMGAVYDMYEWYELAKKERGDIDQVDRVLKVMKTLEAFKSSGESEDIVFEQNIRSMLDEIYVD
;
A
#
# COMPACT_ATOMS: atom_id res chain seq x y z
N CYS A 1 11.54 1.49 -14.93
CA CYS A 1 10.16 1.00 -15.09
C CYS A 1 10.20 -0.52 -14.98
N THR A 2 10.10 -1.06 -13.77
CA THR A 2 10.28 -2.51 -13.48
C THR A 2 9.26 -2.99 -12.47
N PHE A 3 9.14 -2.31 -11.32
CA PHE A 3 8.20 -2.69 -10.26
C PHE A 3 6.72 -2.57 -10.66
N ASP A 4 6.28 -1.42 -11.20
CA ASP A 4 4.87 -1.20 -11.60
C ASP A 4 4.41 -2.23 -12.64
N TYR A 5 5.30 -2.58 -13.57
CA TYR A 5 5.04 -3.57 -14.61
C TYR A 5 4.94 -4.98 -14.03
N LEU A 6 5.89 -5.39 -13.18
CA LEU A 6 5.84 -6.67 -12.48
C LEU A 6 4.55 -6.81 -11.66
N LEU A 7 4.19 -5.78 -10.90
CA LEU A 7 2.96 -5.78 -10.11
C LEU A 7 1.72 -5.94 -10.98
N ARG A 8 1.67 -5.29 -12.16
CA ARG A 8 0.58 -5.51 -13.14
C ARG A 8 0.54 -6.94 -13.65
N LEU A 9 1.69 -7.58 -13.91
CA LEU A 9 1.71 -8.97 -14.34
C LEU A 9 1.11 -9.88 -13.27
N ILE A 10 1.47 -9.69 -12.00
CA ILE A 10 0.91 -10.46 -10.88
C ILE A 10 -0.59 -10.21 -10.73
N GLU A 11 -1.03 -8.94 -10.76
CA GLU A 11 -2.45 -8.58 -10.72
C GLU A 11 -3.25 -9.23 -11.86
N ASN A 12 -2.67 -9.30 -13.06
CA ASN A 12 -3.28 -9.96 -14.21
C ASN A 12 -3.37 -11.47 -14.01
N SER A 13 -2.30 -12.11 -13.53
CA SER A 13 -2.27 -13.55 -13.25
C SER A 13 -3.28 -13.93 -12.18
N ILE A 14 -3.39 -13.15 -11.10
CA ILE A 14 -4.40 -13.35 -10.04
C ILE A 14 -5.80 -13.27 -10.65
N ARG A 15 -6.08 -12.26 -11.47
CA ARG A 15 -7.38 -12.11 -12.12
C ARG A 15 -7.71 -13.31 -13.02
N GLU A 16 -6.74 -13.84 -13.75
CA GLU A 16 -6.93 -15.05 -14.56
C GLU A 16 -7.25 -16.27 -13.68
N GLN A 17 -6.58 -16.41 -12.53
CA GLN A 17 -6.87 -17.48 -11.57
C GLN A 17 -8.29 -17.36 -10.99
N GLU A 18 -8.69 -16.18 -10.52
CA GLU A 18 -10.04 -15.91 -9.99
C GLU A 18 -11.14 -16.20 -11.04
N ASN A 19 -10.87 -15.87 -12.32
CA ASN A 19 -11.77 -16.12 -13.43
C ASN A 19 -11.96 -17.61 -13.73
N ARG A 20 -10.92 -18.42 -13.55
CA ARG A 20 -10.98 -19.89 -13.75
C ARG A 20 -11.79 -20.58 -12.65
N GLY A 21 -11.72 -20.10 -11.40
CA GLY A 21 -12.42 -20.67 -10.24
C GLY A 21 -13.88 -20.20 -9.98
N ARG A 22 -14.42 -19.26 -10.77
CA ARG A 22 -15.74 -18.59 -10.57
C ARG A 22 -15.91 -17.84 -9.23
N TYR A 23 -14.91 -17.08 -8.78
CA TYR A 23 -15.10 -16.02 -7.78
C TYR A 23 -15.42 -14.68 -8.46
N MET A 24 -16.58 -14.55 -9.14
CA MET A 24 -16.96 -13.25 -9.72
C MET A 24 -17.83 -12.40 -8.79
N LYS A 25 -17.17 -11.44 -8.13
CA LYS A 25 -17.53 -10.03 -8.29
C LYS A 25 -16.29 -9.18 -8.04
N ILE A 26 -15.40 -9.13 -9.03
CA ILE A 26 -14.43 -8.03 -9.08
C ILE A 26 -15.27 -6.77 -9.26
N ASN A 27 -15.48 -6.02 -8.18
CA ASN A 27 -15.98 -4.67 -8.28
C ASN A 27 -14.93 -3.90 -9.11
N ASN A 28 -15.20 -3.77 -10.40
CA ASN A 28 -14.63 -2.76 -11.27
C ASN A 28 -15.17 -1.38 -10.87
N SER A 29 -15.15 -1.05 -9.57
CA SER A 29 -15.26 0.34 -9.16
C SER A 29 -14.10 1.03 -9.84
N LYS A 30 -14.42 1.85 -10.84
CA LYS A 30 -13.51 2.60 -11.68
C LYS A 30 -12.42 3.21 -10.79
N CYS A 31 -11.25 2.60 -10.73
CA CYS A 31 -10.07 3.25 -10.20
C CYS A 31 -9.75 4.38 -11.17
N THR A 32 -9.98 5.62 -10.75
CA THR A 32 -9.77 6.82 -11.58
C THR A 32 -8.28 7.14 -11.73
N GLY A 33 -7.41 6.52 -10.95
CA GLY A 33 -5.99 6.41 -11.24
C GLY A 33 -5.12 6.01 -10.06
N VAL A 34 -3.91 5.55 -10.38
CA VAL A 34 -2.88 5.22 -9.39
C VAL A 34 -2.17 6.50 -8.96
N VAL A 35 -2.11 6.75 -7.65
CA VAL A 35 -1.41 7.87 -7.04
C VAL A 35 0.07 7.52 -6.92
N ASP A 36 0.87 8.15 -7.79
CA ASP A 36 2.33 8.25 -7.63
C ASP A 36 2.70 9.53 -6.87
N PHE A 37 3.99 9.75 -6.64
CA PHE A 37 4.46 10.96 -5.97
C PHE A 37 4.02 12.25 -6.68
N ARG A 38 4.01 12.28 -8.01
CA ARG A 38 3.62 13.48 -8.78
C ARG A 38 2.14 13.79 -8.57
N ARG A 39 1.27 12.79 -8.64
CA ARG A 39 -0.17 12.92 -8.39
C ARG A 39 -0.45 13.25 -6.93
N PHE A 40 0.29 12.67 -5.99
CA PHE A 40 0.26 13.05 -4.58
C PHE A 40 0.60 14.54 -4.40
N ASN A 41 1.75 14.98 -4.92
CA ASN A 41 2.24 16.35 -4.76
C ASN A 41 1.27 17.39 -5.34
N ILE A 42 0.80 17.18 -6.56
CA ILE A 42 -0.08 18.15 -7.23
C ILE A 42 -1.52 18.03 -6.72
N GLY A 43 -2.05 16.81 -6.68
CA GLY A 43 -3.47 16.53 -6.51
C GLY A 43 -3.94 16.42 -5.06
N TYR A 44 -3.05 16.14 -4.12
CA TYR A 44 -3.38 15.94 -2.71
C TYR A 44 -2.66 16.95 -1.83
N TRP A 45 -1.33 16.95 -1.89
CA TRP A 45 -0.52 17.91 -1.15
C TRP A 45 -0.89 19.34 -1.52
N GLY A 46 -1.06 19.68 -2.80
CA GLY A 46 -1.51 21.01 -3.23
C GLY A 46 -2.75 21.54 -2.49
N LEU A 47 -3.71 20.65 -2.22
CA LEU A 47 -5.01 20.98 -1.59
C LEU A 47 -4.99 20.91 -0.06
N LEU A 48 -4.01 20.24 0.52
CA LEU A 48 -3.86 20.14 1.97
C LEU A 48 -3.69 21.54 2.59
N SER A 49 -4.34 21.76 3.74
CA SER A 49 -4.32 23.07 4.40
C SER A 49 -2.88 23.51 4.73
N ARG A 50 -2.60 24.81 4.55
CA ARG A 50 -1.28 25.39 4.87
C ARG A 50 -0.87 25.17 6.32
N ARG A 51 -1.84 25.08 7.23
CA ARG A 51 -1.62 24.82 8.66
C ARG A 51 -1.03 23.42 8.90
N LEU A 52 -1.44 22.42 8.10
CA LEU A 52 -0.92 21.06 8.23
C LEU A 52 0.47 20.91 7.62
N LYS A 53 0.77 21.60 6.51
CA LYS A 53 2.07 21.52 5.80
C LYS A 53 3.30 21.99 6.58
N SER A 54 3.12 22.56 7.78
CA SER A 54 4.11 23.30 8.57
C SER A 54 5.57 22.80 8.44
N GLY A 55 6.34 23.37 7.51
CA GLY A 55 7.78 23.14 7.38
C GLY A 55 8.22 21.77 6.85
N ILE A 56 7.31 20.80 6.71
CA ILE A 56 7.67 19.43 6.32
C ILE A 56 7.72 19.32 4.79
N PRO A 57 8.83 18.85 4.21
CA PRO A 57 8.92 18.58 2.78
C PRO A 57 7.91 17.51 2.33
N VAL A 58 7.27 17.73 1.17
CA VAL A 58 6.22 16.84 0.63
C VAL A 58 6.72 15.43 0.35
N ASP A 59 7.96 15.31 -0.11
CA ASP A 59 8.67 14.06 -0.33
C ASP A 59 8.88 13.29 0.97
N SER A 60 9.28 13.97 2.05
CA SER A 60 9.40 13.34 3.37
C SER A 60 8.06 12.80 3.86
N VAL A 61 6.98 13.58 3.72
CA VAL A 61 5.62 13.10 4.08
C VAL A 61 5.22 11.90 3.23
N PHE A 62 5.43 11.97 1.91
CA PHE A 62 5.07 10.90 1.01
C PHE A 62 5.81 9.59 1.33
N LEU A 63 7.13 9.67 1.54
CA LEU A 63 7.95 8.51 1.90
C LEU A 63 7.57 7.95 3.26
N GLU A 64 7.26 8.80 4.23
CA GLU A 64 6.82 8.37 5.55
C GLU A 64 5.45 7.67 5.51
N ILE A 65 4.49 8.21 4.76
CA ILE A 65 3.18 7.60 4.55
C ILE A 65 3.35 6.23 3.89
N MET A 66 4.04 6.18 2.76
CA MET A 66 4.13 4.95 1.95
C MET A 66 5.02 3.90 2.60
N GLY A 67 6.19 4.28 3.11
CA GLY A 67 7.22 3.36 3.59
C GLY A 67 7.07 2.99 5.07
N SER A 68 6.63 3.92 5.92
CA SER A 68 6.61 3.71 7.38
C SER A 68 5.22 3.38 7.90
N ILE A 69 4.20 4.17 7.53
CA ILE A 69 2.83 4.00 8.02
C ILE A 69 2.13 2.87 7.26
N LYS A 70 2.00 2.99 5.94
CA LYS A 70 1.36 1.98 5.11
C LYS A 70 2.24 0.76 4.91
N GLY A 71 3.55 0.98 4.73
CA GLY A 71 4.54 -0.07 4.55
C GLY A 71 4.73 -0.98 5.77
N SER A 72 4.13 -0.68 6.92
CA SER A 72 4.13 -1.59 8.07
C SER A 72 3.13 -2.75 7.93
N ALA A 73 2.18 -2.65 7.00
CA ALA A 73 1.15 -3.65 6.83
C ALA A 73 1.74 -4.98 6.37
N SER A 74 1.40 -6.06 7.09
CA SER A 74 1.93 -7.40 6.87
C SER A 74 0.91 -8.45 7.29
N PRO A 75 1.10 -9.75 6.97
CA PRO A 75 0.23 -10.81 7.47
C PRO A 75 0.11 -10.82 8.99
N ALA A 76 1.17 -10.42 9.73
CA ALA A 76 1.17 -10.37 11.19
C ALA A 76 0.33 -9.23 11.77
N THR A 77 -0.05 -8.24 10.96
CA THR A 77 -0.90 -7.11 11.34
C THR A 77 -2.25 -7.15 10.64
N ASP A 78 -2.67 -8.32 10.14
CA ASP A 78 -3.85 -8.48 9.27
C ASP A 78 -3.86 -7.52 8.07
N PHE A 79 -2.66 -7.16 7.60
CA PHE A 79 -2.39 -6.19 6.55
C PHE A 79 -2.95 -4.79 6.83
N GLU A 80 -3.13 -4.45 8.10
CA GLU A 80 -3.48 -3.09 8.51
C GLU A 80 -2.20 -2.25 8.67
N PRO A 81 -2.20 -1.01 8.16
CA PRO A 81 -1.18 0.00 8.44
C PRO A 81 -1.07 0.26 9.95
N PHE A 82 0.02 0.91 10.37
CA PHE A 82 0.13 1.31 11.76
C PHE A 82 -1.02 2.22 12.19
N SER A 83 -1.55 1.90 13.37
CA SER A 83 -2.33 2.86 14.13
C SER A 83 -1.47 4.05 14.56
N ARG A 84 -2.12 5.16 14.89
CA ARG A 84 -1.45 6.37 15.41
C ARG A 84 -0.54 6.06 16.60
N GLY A 85 -1.01 5.22 17.52
CA GLY A 85 -0.25 4.84 18.72
C GLY A 85 1.01 4.06 18.38
N GLU A 86 0.94 3.11 17.45
CA GLU A 86 2.10 2.31 17.00
C GLU A 86 3.11 3.16 16.26
N TYR A 87 2.63 4.01 15.34
CA TYR A 87 3.46 4.92 14.57
C TYR A 87 4.28 5.85 15.48
N LEU A 88 3.62 6.48 16.46
CA LEU A 88 4.29 7.38 17.41
C LEU A 88 5.26 6.66 18.37
N ARG A 89 5.00 5.38 18.69
CA ARG A 89 5.89 4.57 19.56
C ARG A 89 7.13 4.04 18.82
N ARG A 90 7.02 3.73 17.51
CA ARG A 90 8.10 3.08 16.75
C ARG A 90 9.37 3.93 16.61
N ARG A 91 9.27 5.26 16.76
CA ARG A 91 10.43 6.18 16.72
C ARG A 91 11.53 5.79 17.72
N TRP A 92 11.21 5.09 18.80
CA TRP A 92 12.19 4.68 19.80
C TRP A 92 13.10 3.53 19.34
N LYS A 93 12.79 2.83 18.24
CA LYS A 93 13.50 1.60 17.85
C LYS A 93 14.19 1.66 16.48
N THR A 94 13.87 2.60 15.58
CA THR A 94 14.39 2.56 14.20
C THR A 94 14.44 3.96 13.57
N SER A 95 15.55 4.69 13.68
CA SER A 95 15.66 6.08 13.21
C SER A 95 16.03 6.19 11.72
N LEU A 96 15.20 5.63 10.83
CA LEU A 96 15.29 5.90 9.39
C LEU A 96 14.38 7.05 8.95
N SER A 97 13.48 7.52 9.82
CA SER A 97 12.57 8.63 9.51
C SER A 97 13.31 9.98 9.54
N LEU A 98 13.17 10.73 8.45
CA LEU A 98 13.64 12.11 8.32
C LEU A 98 12.69 13.11 9.01
N ILE A 99 11.60 12.63 9.61
CA ILE A 99 10.59 13.46 10.28
C ILE A 99 10.98 13.73 11.75
N PRO A 100 11.07 15.00 12.18
CA PRO A 100 11.22 15.36 13.58
C PRO A 100 10.10 14.77 14.47
N ALA A 101 10.43 14.39 15.72
CA ALA A 101 9.43 13.79 16.64
C ALA A 101 8.18 14.64 16.81
N GLY A 102 8.36 15.96 16.94
CA GLY A 102 7.26 16.90 17.12
C GLY A 102 6.32 16.97 15.92
N GLU A 103 6.77 16.49 14.76
CA GLU A 103 6.05 16.57 13.49
C GLU A 103 5.38 15.25 13.10
N MET A 104 5.73 14.12 13.75
CA MET A 104 5.13 12.82 13.44
C MET A 104 3.61 12.81 13.65
N GLY A 105 3.11 13.48 14.68
CA GLY A 105 1.66 13.63 14.88
C GLY A 105 1.00 14.31 13.68
N ALA A 106 1.61 15.39 13.17
CA ALA A 106 1.13 16.10 12.00
C ALA A 106 1.19 15.24 10.73
N VAL A 107 2.24 14.44 10.54
CA VAL A 107 2.33 13.51 9.41
C VAL A 107 1.21 12.46 9.45
N TYR A 108 0.88 11.95 10.63
CA TYR A 108 -0.23 11.02 10.76
C TYR A 108 -1.58 11.69 10.47
N ASP A 109 -1.79 12.92 10.92
CA ASP A 109 -2.99 13.70 10.59
C ASP A 109 -3.10 13.93 9.06
N MET A 110 -1.97 14.13 8.37
CA MET A 110 -1.91 14.23 6.91
C MET A 110 -2.21 12.90 6.21
N TYR A 111 -1.75 11.79 6.77
CA TYR A 111 -2.06 10.43 6.30
C TYR A 111 -3.57 10.16 6.34
N GLU A 112 -4.22 10.42 7.46
CA GLU A 112 -5.67 10.20 7.61
C GLU A 112 -6.47 11.06 6.62
N TRP A 113 -6.09 12.34 6.48
CA TRP A 113 -6.70 13.22 5.48
C TRP A 113 -6.48 12.70 4.05
N TYR A 114 -5.27 12.25 3.72
CA TYR A 114 -4.94 11.72 2.41
C TYR A 114 -5.75 10.46 2.07
N GLU A 115 -5.84 9.49 2.99
CA GLU A 115 -6.61 8.26 2.77
C GLU A 115 -8.10 8.56 2.58
N LEU A 116 -8.66 9.51 3.33
CA LEU A 116 -10.05 9.95 3.16
C LEU A 116 -10.26 10.59 1.78
N ALA A 117 -9.42 11.57 1.40
CA ALA A 117 -9.53 12.27 0.13
C ALA A 117 -9.31 11.32 -1.07
N LYS A 118 -8.39 10.37 -0.94
CA LYS A 118 -8.10 9.35 -1.96
C LYS A 118 -9.31 8.43 -2.15
N LYS A 119 -9.91 7.98 -1.04
CA LYS A 119 -11.11 7.14 -1.06
C LYS A 119 -12.31 7.85 -1.69
N GLU A 120 -12.55 9.12 -1.36
CA GLU A 120 -13.61 9.94 -1.96
C GLU A 120 -13.47 10.05 -3.49
N ARG A 121 -12.23 10.06 -3.98
CA ARG A 121 -11.92 10.13 -5.41
C ARG A 121 -11.97 8.77 -6.12
N GLY A 122 -11.96 7.67 -5.38
CA GLY A 122 -11.81 6.33 -5.96
C GLY A 122 -10.40 6.07 -6.51
N ASP A 123 -9.40 6.82 -6.02
CA ASP A 123 -7.99 6.61 -6.36
C ASP A 123 -7.39 5.49 -5.48
N ILE A 124 -6.29 4.89 -5.93
CA ILE A 124 -5.48 3.93 -5.15
C ILE A 124 -4.01 4.32 -5.26
N ASP A 125 -3.18 3.99 -4.28
CA ASP A 125 -1.72 4.13 -4.38
C ASP A 125 -1.02 2.78 -4.61
N GLN A 126 0.29 2.84 -4.80
CA GLN A 126 1.10 1.66 -5.04
C GLN A 126 1.08 0.69 -3.86
N VAL A 127 0.97 1.18 -2.62
CA VAL A 127 0.91 0.32 -1.45
C VAL A 127 -0.44 -0.40 -1.38
N ASP A 128 -1.55 0.28 -1.70
CA ASP A 128 -2.87 -0.39 -1.80
C ASP A 128 -2.86 -1.56 -2.77
N ARG A 129 -2.18 -1.40 -3.93
CA ARG A 129 -2.07 -2.45 -4.95
C ARG A 129 -1.29 -3.66 -4.42
N VAL A 130 -0.15 -3.41 -3.78
CA VAL A 130 0.64 -4.47 -3.15
C VAL A 130 -0.16 -5.18 -2.07
N LEU A 131 -0.84 -4.43 -1.20
CA LEU A 131 -1.66 -5.02 -0.13
C LEU A 131 -2.82 -5.84 -0.68
N LYS A 132 -3.44 -5.41 -1.78
CA LYS A 132 -4.47 -6.20 -2.47
C LYS A 132 -3.90 -7.53 -2.95
N VAL A 133 -2.76 -7.51 -3.64
CA VAL A 133 -2.08 -8.73 -4.10
C VAL A 133 -1.77 -9.66 -2.93
N MET A 134 -1.15 -9.15 -1.87
CA MET A 134 -0.78 -9.95 -0.71
C MET A 134 -2.00 -10.55 0.02
N LYS A 135 -3.07 -9.77 0.21
CA LYS A 135 -4.34 -10.26 0.78
C LYS A 135 -4.93 -11.39 -0.07
N THR A 136 -4.92 -11.25 -1.40
CA THR A 136 -5.44 -12.29 -2.30
C THR A 136 -4.58 -13.56 -2.26
N LEU A 137 -3.25 -13.44 -2.21
CA LEU A 137 -2.38 -14.60 -2.06
C LEU A 137 -2.62 -15.33 -0.73
N GLU A 138 -2.73 -14.62 0.42
CA GLU A 138 -3.09 -15.30 1.67
C GLU A 138 -4.48 -15.96 1.61
N ALA A 139 -5.44 -15.36 0.91
CA ALA A 139 -6.74 -15.97 0.69
C ALA A 139 -6.62 -17.29 -0.09
N PHE A 140 -5.87 -17.32 -1.20
CA PHE A 140 -5.61 -18.54 -1.96
C PHE A 140 -4.91 -19.62 -1.15
N LYS A 141 -3.91 -19.25 -0.35
CA LYS A 141 -3.21 -20.17 0.57
C LYS A 141 -4.16 -20.84 1.57
N SER A 142 -5.17 -20.09 2.02
CA SER A 142 -6.16 -20.56 3.00
C SER A 142 -7.44 -21.17 2.39
N SER A 143 -7.56 -21.19 1.06
CA SER A 143 -8.79 -21.57 0.34
C SER A 143 -9.18 -23.04 0.51
N GLY A 144 -8.20 -23.93 0.71
CA GLY A 144 -8.39 -25.39 0.66
C GLY A 144 -8.42 -25.96 -0.76
N GLU A 145 -8.43 -25.12 -1.79
CA GLU A 145 -8.43 -25.54 -3.19
C GLU A 145 -7.00 -25.79 -3.67
N SER A 146 -6.73 -26.98 -4.18
CA SER A 146 -5.36 -27.38 -4.58
C SER A 146 -4.79 -26.47 -5.67
N GLU A 147 -5.62 -26.00 -6.61
CA GLU A 147 -5.17 -25.14 -7.70
C GLU A 147 -4.73 -23.77 -7.19
N ASP A 148 -5.50 -23.19 -6.26
CA ASP A 148 -5.21 -21.89 -5.65
C ASP A 148 -3.95 -21.94 -4.79
N ILE A 149 -3.78 -23.00 -4.01
CA ILE A 149 -2.57 -23.22 -3.19
C ILE A 149 -1.32 -23.34 -4.09
N VAL A 150 -1.40 -24.10 -5.19
CA VAL A 150 -0.27 -24.25 -6.13
C VAL A 150 0.03 -22.92 -6.84
N PHE A 151 -0.99 -22.19 -7.28
CA PHE A 151 -0.83 -20.87 -7.89
C PHE A 151 -0.13 -19.90 -6.94
N GLU A 152 -0.59 -19.84 -5.69
CA GLU A 152 -0.01 -19.00 -4.64
C GLU A 152 1.47 -19.30 -4.40
N GLN A 153 1.81 -20.58 -4.25
CA GLN A 153 3.19 -21.03 -4.05
C GLN A 153 4.10 -20.64 -5.22
N ASN A 154 3.62 -20.79 -6.46
CA ASN A 154 4.38 -20.41 -7.65
C ASN A 154 4.68 -18.91 -7.69
N ILE A 155 3.69 -18.07 -7.40
CA ILE A 155 3.89 -16.62 -7.35
C ILE A 155 4.88 -16.24 -6.25
N ARG A 156 4.83 -16.87 -5.07
CA ARG A 156 5.81 -16.62 -4.00
C ARG A 156 7.21 -17.07 -4.37
N SER A 157 7.37 -18.25 -4.95
CA SER A 157 8.69 -18.73 -5.40
C SER A 157 9.32 -17.76 -6.39
N MET A 158 8.55 -17.25 -7.36
CA MET A 158 9.04 -16.26 -8.32
C MET A 158 9.45 -14.94 -7.65
N LEU A 159 8.74 -14.52 -6.59
CA LEU A 159 9.09 -13.31 -5.85
C LEU A 159 10.33 -13.49 -4.97
N ASP A 160 10.44 -14.64 -4.30
CA ASP A 160 11.60 -14.97 -3.47
C ASP A 160 12.87 -15.01 -4.33
N GLU A 161 12.83 -15.65 -5.50
CA GLU A 161 13.96 -15.70 -6.46
C GLU A 161 14.45 -14.31 -6.90
N ILE A 162 13.59 -13.29 -6.92
CA ILE A 162 13.96 -11.91 -7.29
C ILE A 162 14.66 -11.16 -6.13
N TYR A 163 14.40 -11.57 -4.89
CA TYR A 163 14.89 -10.90 -3.68
C TYR A 163 16.11 -11.57 -3.02
N VAL A 164 16.56 -12.72 -3.53
CA VAL A 164 17.81 -13.37 -3.09
C VAL A 164 18.98 -12.93 -3.99
N ASP A 165 19.42 -11.68 -3.83
CA ASP A 165 20.76 -11.19 -4.22
C ASP A 165 21.23 -10.13 -3.20
#